data_AF-L8INR7-F1
#
_entry.id   AF-L8INR7-F1
#
_cell.length_a   1.000
_cell.length_b   1.000
_cell.length_c   1.000
_cell.angle_alpha   90.00
_cell.angle_beta   90.00
_cell.angle_gamma   90.00
#
_symmetry.space_group_name_H-M   'P 1'
#
loop_
_entity.id
_entity.type
_entity.pdbx_description
1 polymer ?
#
loop_
_entity_poly.entity_id
_entity_poly.type
_entity_poly.pdbx_seq_one_letter_code
_entity_poly.pdbx_strand_id
1 'polypeptide(L)' 'MFHLKAWAEYVVEWAAKDPYGFLTTVILAGTPLFLASAVRSWKLASNYFLFSFFFNMALEQKKKQKRQENIAKAKRLKK' A
#
# COMPACT_ATOMS: atom_id res chain seq x y z
N MET A 1 4.23 -21.75 27.11
CA MET A 1 5.56 -21.16 27.40
C MET A 1 6.73 -22.08 27.01
N PHE A 2 6.70 -23.38 27.36
CA PHE A 2 7.80 -24.32 27.02
C PHE A 2 8.10 -24.46 25.51
N HIS A 3 7.09 -24.42 24.64
CA HIS A 3 7.30 -24.55 23.19
C HIS A 3 8.10 -23.40 22.57
N LEU A 4 7.90 -22.16 23.02
CA LEU A 4 8.65 -21.01 22.50
C LEU A 4 10.12 -21.05 22.94
N LYS A 5 10.37 -21.49 24.17
CA LYS A 5 11.73 -21.62 24.70
C LYS A 5 12.50 -22.74 23.98
N ALA A 6 11.90 -23.92 23.85
CA ALA A 6 12.50 -25.04 23.11
C ALA A 6 12.72 -24.70 21.62
N TRP A 7 11.79 -23.97 21.01
CA TRP A 7 11.94 -23.50 19.64
C TRP A 7 13.08 -22.47 19.51
N ALA A 8 13.19 -21.52 20.43
CA ALA A 8 14.27 -20.54 20.44
C ALA A 8 15.63 -21.21 20.64
N GLU A 9 15.74 -22.17 21.55
CA GLU A 9 16.95 -22.96 21.77
C GLU A 9 17.35 -23.73 20.50
N TYR A 10 16.39 -24.36 19.81
CA TYR A 10 16.63 -25.03 18.52
C TYR A 10 17.12 -24.06 17.43
N VAL A 11 16.52 -22.87 17.33
CA VAL A 11 16.92 -21.85 16.37
C VAL A 11 18.33 -21.33 16.65
N VAL A 12 18.68 -21.12 17.92
CA VAL A 12 20.01 -20.68 18.35
C VAL A 12 21.06 -21.77 18.08
N GLU A 13 20.75 -23.03 18.38
CA GLU A 13 21.64 -24.16 18.10
C GLU A 13 21.88 -24.33 16.60
N TRP A 14 20.84 -24.13 15.78
CA TRP A 14 20.96 -24.18 14.33
C TRP A 14 21.82 -23.04 13.79
N ALA A 15 21.60 -21.80 14.26
CA ALA A 15 22.41 -20.65 13.88
C ALA A 15 23.88 -20.79 14.29
N ALA A 16 24.17 -21.50 15.39
CA ALA A 16 25.53 -21.77 15.85
C ALA A 16 26.24 -22.85 15.02
N LYS A 17 25.51 -23.86 14.52
CA LYS A 17 26.07 -24.95 13.71
C LYS A 17 26.31 -24.55 12.26
N ASP A 18 25.37 -23.81 11.67
CA ASP A 18 25.48 -23.35 10.28
C ASP A 18 24.90 -21.94 10.12
N PRO A 19 25.71 -20.90 10.38
CA PRO A 19 25.27 -19.52 10.30
C PRO A 19 24.80 -19.12 8.90
N TYR A 20 25.47 -19.62 7.86
CA TYR A 20 25.17 -19.26 6.48
C TYR A 20 23.92 -19.99 5.97
N GLY A 21 23.73 -21.27 6.30
CA GLY A 21 22.49 -22.01 6.01
C GLY A 21 21.27 -21.46 6.76
N PHE A 22 21.47 -21.02 8.00
CA PHE A 22 20.44 -20.32 8.76
C PHE A 22 20.02 -19.01 8.08
N LEU A 23 20.99 -18.13 7.79
CA LEU A 23 20.72 -16.83 7.15
C LEU A 23 20.07 -16.98 5.78
N THR A 24 20.56 -17.88 4.94
CA THR A 24 19.99 -18.12 3.62
C THR A 24 18.55 -18.61 3.71
N THR A 25 18.23 -19.51 4.65
CA THR A 25 16.85 -20.00 4.85
C THR A 25 15.93 -18.89 5.37
N VAL A 26 16.40 -18.08 6.32
CA VAL A 26 15.63 -16.93 6.85
C VAL A 26 15.36 -15.90 5.76
N ILE A 27 16.35 -15.60 4.92
CA ILE A 27 16.19 -14.67 3.79
C ILE A 27 15.25 -15.27 2.74
N LEU A 28 15.44 -16.54 2.36
CA LEU A 28 14.57 -17.23 1.39
C LEU A 28 13.11 -17.32 1.84
N ALA A 29 12.85 -17.52 3.14
CA ALA A 29 11.49 -17.54 3.68
C ALA A 29 10.93 -16.12 3.91
N GLY A 30 11.79 -15.19 4.36
CA GLY A 30 11.40 -13.83 4.71
C GLY A 30 11.14 -12.93 3.50
N THR A 31 11.95 -13.05 2.44
CA THR A 31 11.84 -12.20 1.25
C THR A 31 10.49 -12.36 0.53
N PRO A 32 9.96 -13.57 0.28
CA PRO A 32 8.63 -13.73 -0.32
C PRO A 32 7.50 -13.18 0.56
N LEU A 33 7.59 -13.36 1.88
CA LEU A 33 6.59 -12.83 2.83
C LEU A 33 6.61 -11.30 2.85
N PHE A 34 7.80 -10.71 2.81
CA PHE A 34 7.97 -9.26 2.75
C PHE A 34 7.49 -8.68 1.42
N LEU A 35 7.78 -9.34 0.30
CA LEU A 35 7.27 -8.94 -1.01
C LEU A 35 5.74 -9.04 -1.08
N ALA A 36 5.16 -10.12 -0.57
CA ALA A 36 3.71 -10.29 -0.54
C ALA A 36 3.02 -9.21 0.31
N SER A 37 3.61 -8.83 1.45
CA SER A 37 3.08 -7.75 2.29
C SER A 37 3.24 -6.37 1.63
N ALA A 38 4.39 -6.12 0.99
CA ALA A 38 4.63 -4.89 0.23
C ALA A 38 3.67 -4.73 -0.96
N VAL A 39 3.43 -5.79 -1.73
CA VAL A 39 2.47 -5.78 -2.85
C VAL A 39 1.04 -5.57 -2.36
N ARG A 40 0.64 -6.23 -1.26
CA ARG A 40 -0.68 -6.04 -0.67
C ARG A 40 -0.86 -4.61 -0.16
N SER A 41 0.16 -4.05 0.49
CA SER A 41 0.19 -2.67 0.98
C SER A 41 0.16 -1.67 -0.18
N TRP A 42 0.89 -1.93 -1.27
CA TRP A 42 0.88 -1.12 -2.49
C TRP A 42 -0.49 -1.12 -3.17
N LYS A 43 -1.17 -2.27 -3.25
CA LYS A 43 -2.52 -2.35 -3.82
C LYS A 43 -3.54 -1.55 -3.00
N LEU A 44 -3.43 -1.61 -1.67
CA LEU A 44 -4.24 -0.79 -0.77
C LEU A 44 -3.93 0.70 -0.95
N ALA A 45 -2.66 1.08 -0.85
CA ALA A 45 -2.21 2.47 -0.99
C ALA A 45 -2.58 3.04 -2.36
N SER A 46 -2.45 2.26 -3.44
CA SER A 46 -2.83 2.66 -4.79
C SER A 46 -4.34 2.87 -4.89
N ASN A 47 -5.17 2.03 -4.27
CA ASN A 47 -6.62 2.28 -4.26
C ASN A 47 -6.97 3.56 -3.49
N TYR A 48 -6.36 3.80 -2.33
CA TYR A 48 -6.59 5.05 -1.59
C TYR A 48 -6.05 6.28 -2.32
N PHE A 49 -4.86 6.18 -2.92
CA PHE A 49 -4.21 7.25 -3.67
C PHE A 49 -4.95 7.56 -4.98
N LEU A 50 -5.28 6.54 -5.76
CA LEU A 50 -6.02 6.66 -7.01
C LEU A 50 -7.46 7.14 -6.75
N PHE A 51 -8.15 6.60 -5.72
CA PHE A 51 -9.47 7.08 -5.31
C PHE A 51 -9.43 8.54 -4.86
N SER A 52 -8.45 8.92 -4.03
CA SER A 52 -8.26 10.31 -3.60
C SER A 52 -7.97 11.25 -4.78
N PHE A 53 -7.13 10.80 -5.72
CA PHE A 53 -6.82 11.54 -6.94
C PHE A 53 -8.05 11.73 -7.84
N PHE A 54 -8.78 10.65 -8.13
CA PHE A 54 -10.02 10.72 -8.91
C PHE A 54 -11.10 11.56 -8.21
N PHE A 55 -11.25 11.44 -6.90
CA PHE A 55 -12.22 12.20 -6.12
C PHE A 55 -11.91 13.70 -6.16
N ASN A 56 -10.64 14.09 -5.96
CA ASN A 56 -10.21 15.47 -6.06
C ASN A 56 -10.37 16.04 -7.48
N MET A 57 -9.97 15.28 -8.51
CA MET A 57 -10.18 15.66 -9.90
C MET A 57 -11.66 15.84 -10.24
N ALA A 58 -12.54 14.93 -9.78
CA ALA A 58 -13.98 15.04 -10.01
C ALA A 58 -14.59 16.27 -9.32
N LEU A 59 -14.15 16.60 -8.10
CA LEU A 59 -14.58 17.82 -7.40
C LEU A 59 -14.11 19.09 -8.13
N GLU A 60 -12.88 19.09 -8.65
CA GLU A 60 -12.34 20.22 -9.40
C GLU A 60 -13.08 20.44 -10.73
N GLN A 61 -13.36 19.37 -11.47
CA GLN A 61 -14.14 19.43 -12.71
C GLN A 61 -15.57 19.93 -12.46
N LYS A 62 -16.24 19.47 -11.40
CA LYS A 62 -17.57 19.99 -11.01
C LYS A 62 -17.55 21.50 -10.73
N LYS A 63 -16.50 22.03 -10.10
CA LYS A 63 -16.35 23.47 -9.87
C LYS A 63 -16.19 24.25 -11.19
N LYS A 64 -15.42 23.72 -12.15
CA LYS A 64 -15.23 24.32 -13.47
C LYS A 64 -16.52 24.29 -14.30
N GLN A 65 -17.26 23.18 -14.27
CA GLN A 65 -18.55 23.03 -14.95
C GLN A 65 -19.58 24.03 -14.42
N LYS A 66 -19.72 24.18 -13.09
CA LYS A 66 -20.61 25.18 -12.49
C LYS A 66 -20.28 26.62 -12.89
N ARG A 67 -18.99 26.96 -13.07
CA ARG A 67 -18.59 28.29 -13.56
C ARG A 67 -19.02 28.51 -15.00
N GLN A 68 -18.85 27.52 -15.88
CA GLN A 68 -19.26 27.64 -17.28
C GLN A 68 -20.78 27.74 -17.43
N GLU A 69 -21.54 26.96 -16.67
CA GLU A 69 -23.01 27.05 -16.65
C GLU A 69 -23.50 28.42 -16.18
N ASN A 70 -22.87 29.00 -15.15
CA ASN A 70 -23.21 30.34 -14.68
C ASN A 70 -22.87 31.43 -15.70
N ILE A 71 -21.75 31.32 -16.42
CA ILE A 71 -21.38 32.24 -17.50
C ILE A 71 -22.37 32.12 -18.67
N ALA A 72 -22.76 30.91 -19.06
CA ALA A 72 -23.72 30.69 -20.13
C ALA A 72 -25.12 31.25 -19.78
N LYS A 73 -25.58 31.06 -18.53
CA LYS A 73 -26.83 31.64 -18.04
C LYS A 73 -26.79 33.17 -18.02
N ALA A 74 -25.70 33.77 -17.55
CA ALA A 74 -25.54 35.22 -17.53
C ALA A 74 -25.51 35.81 -18.96
N LYS A 75 -24.90 35.13 -19.92
CA LYS A 75 -24.92 35.54 -21.34
C LYS A 75 -26.31 35.44 -21.97
N ARG A 76 -27.11 34.43 -21.59
CA ARG A 76 -28.51 34.29 -22.05
C ARG A 76 -29.44 35.35 -21.46
N LEU A 77 -29.25 35.74 -20.20
CA LEU A 77 -30.07 36.76 -19.51
C LEU A 77 -29.79 38.19 -20.00
N LYS A 78 -28.65 38.44 -20.65
CA LYS A 78 -28.31 39.75 -21.23
C LYS A 78 -28.78 39.92 -22.69
N LYS A 79 -29.35 38.86 -23.29
CA LYS A 79 -29.97 38.89 -24.62
C LYS A 79 -31.48 39.03 -24.45
#